data_AF-Q3M1Q3-F1
#
_entry.id   AF-Q3M1Q3-F1
#
_cell.length_a   1.000
_cell.length_b   1.000
_cell.length_c   1.000
_cell.angle_alpha   90.00
_cell.angle_beta   90.00
_cell.angle_gamma   90.00
#
_symmetry.space_group_name_H-M   'P 1'
#
loop_
_entity.id
_entity.type
_entity.pdbx_description
1 polymer ?
#
loop_
_entity_poly.entity_id
_entity_poly.type
_entity_poly.pdbx_seq_one_letter_code
_entity_poly.pdbx_strand_id
1 'polypeptide(L)'
;MNTQESFNLNKLRCEVAMQQALQSWQPKPQVSGMECPKCNSHLLGKHGREPDGVQRYICKNCSRVFRARPLITCNCLIPGKELRCQSCPQFQEFLGIVKQKVDKLRCLSFQDLQSLKLSSETTQNST
;
A
#
# COMPACT_ATOMS: atom_id res chain seq x y z
N MET A 1 25.69 20.27 -11.78
CA MET A 1 25.21 18.86 -11.74
C MET A 1 24.77 18.49 -13.13
N ASN A 2 25.32 17.43 -13.72
CA ASN A 2 24.88 16.93 -15.01
C ASN A 2 23.56 16.12 -14.86
N THR A 3 22.90 15.83 -15.97
CA THR A 3 21.62 15.10 -15.98
C THR A 3 21.75 13.67 -15.42
N GLN A 4 22.87 13.00 -15.67
CA GLN A 4 23.17 11.66 -15.16
C GLN A 4 23.36 11.65 -13.63
N GLU A 5 24.07 12.63 -13.08
CA GLU A 5 24.28 12.79 -11.63
C GLU A 5 22.95 13.03 -10.92
N SER A 6 22.10 13.88 -11.51
CA SER A 6 20.74 14.17 -11.02
C SER A 6 19.86 12.93 -11.03
N PHE A 7 19.93 12.15 -12.12
CA PHE A 7 19.23 10.88 -12.23
C PHE A 7 19.72 9.87 -11.18
N ASN A 8 21.04 9.70 -11.04
CA ASN A 8 21.63 8.78 -10.07
C ASN A 8 21.27 9.15 -8.62
N LEU A 9 21.30 10.44 -8.30
CA LEU A 9 20.91 10.94 -6.97
C LEU A 9 19.43 10.65 -6.68
N ASN A 10 18.53 10.92 -7.64
CA ASN A 10 17.11 10.63 -7.50
C ASN A 10 16.86 9.12 -7.37
N LYS A 11 17.57 8.29 -8.15
CA LYS A 11 17.50 6.83 -8.06
C LYS A 11 17.88 6.36 -6.65
N LEU A 12 19.04 6.80 -6.13
CA LEU A 12 19.50 6.41 -4.79
C LEU A 12 18.51 6.86 -3.70
N ARG A 13 17.93 8.06 -3.84
CA ARG A 13 16.91 8.56 -2.93
C ARG A 13 15.68 7.64 -2.89
N CYS A 14 15.19 7.21 -4.06
CA CYS A 14 14.08 6.29 -4.16
C CYS A 14 14.41 4.92 -3.55
N GLU A 15 15.61 4.39 -3.77
CA GLU A 15 16.06 3.12 -3.18
C GLU A 15 16.05 3.16 -1.65
N VAL A 16 16.66 4.20 -1.05
CA VAL A 16 16.70 4.37 0.41
C VAL A 16 15.29 4.56 0.98
N ALA A 17 14.44 5.35 0.31
CA ALA A 17 13.05 5.56 0.73
C ALA A 17 12.25 4.24 0.73
N MET A 18 12.42 3.41 -0.31
CA MET A 18 11.78 2.10 -0.40
C MET A 18 12.25 1.18 0.71
N GLN A 19 13.56 1.09 0.98
CA GLN A 19 14.11 0.29 2.08
C GLN A 19 13.54 0.72 3.43
N GLN A 20 13.51 2.02 3.72
CA GLN A 20 12.94 2.55 4.96
C GLN A 20 11.43 2.29 5.08
N ALA A 21 10.69 2.36 3.97
CA ALA A 21 9.26 2.04 3.97
C ALA A 21 9.00 0.55 4.22
N LEU A 22 9.83 -0.32 3.64
CA LEU A 22 9.75 -1.78 3.83
C LEU A 22 10.01 -2.22 5.27
N GLN A 23 10.86 -1.51 6.02
CA GLN A 23 11.06 -1.79 7.45
C GLN A 23 9.75 -1.64 8.27
N SER A 24 8.86 -0.74 7.86
CA SER A 24 7.54 -0.55 8.46
C SER A 24 6.44 -1.41 7.83
N TRP A 25 6.77 -2.20 6.81
CA TRP A 25 5.78 -3.02 6.13
C TRP A 25 5.39 -4.22 6.97
N GLN A 26 4.09 -4.35 7.23
CA GLN A 26 3.52 -5.53 7.87
C GLN A 26 2.53 -6.16 6.89
N PRO A 27 2.83 -7.35 6.33
CA PRO A 27 1.87 -8.08 5.50
C PRO A 27 0.64 -8.38 6.35
N LYS A 28 -0.48 -7.75 6.03
CA LYS A 28 -1.76 -8.03 6.67
C LYS A 28 -2.72 -8.46 5.58
N PRO A 29 -3.19 -9.71 5.59
CA PRO A 29 -4.26 -10.16 4.71
C PRO A 29 -5.47 -9.23 4.88
N GLN A 30 -5.58 -8.22 4.02
CA GLN A 30 -6.77 -7.39 3.98
C GLN A 30 -7.73 -8.00 2.99
N VAL A 31 -8.93 -8.27 3.49
CA VAL A 31 -10.11 -8.58 2.70
C VAL A 31 -10.85 -7.25 2.51
N SER A 32 -10.52 -6.53 1.44
CA SER A 32 -11.19 -5.28 1.12
C SER A 32 -12.48 -5.56 0.35
N GLY A 33 -13.60 -4.97 0.75
CA GLY A 33 -14.86 -5.04 -0.02
C GLY A 33 -16.15 -5.29 0.77
N MET A 34 -16.11 -5.52 2.08
CA MET A 34 -17.29 -5.78 2.92
C MET A 34 -17.63 -4.61 3.86
N GLU A 35 -17.72 -3.42 3.31
CA GLU A 35 -18.12 -2.20 4.03
C GLU A 35 -19.24 -1.46 3.28
N CYS A 36 -20.08 -0.74 4.02
CA CYS A 36 -21.08 0.11 3.40
C CYS A 36 -20.43 1.27 2.63
N PRO A 37 -20.74 1.46 1.33
CA PRO A 37 -20.15 2.53 0.52
C PRO A 37 -20.66 3.94 0.85
N LYS A 38 -21.55 4.10 1.83
CA LYS A 38 -22.07 5.40 2.28
C LYS A 38 -21.48 5.85 3.62
N CYS A 39 -21.33 4.92 4.56
CA CYS A 39 -20.96 5.25 5.94
C CYS A 39 -19.86 4.36 6.51
N ASN A 40 -19.21 3.54 5.68
CA ASN A 40 -18.13 2.61 6.04
C ASN A 40 -18.47 1.63 7.18
N SER A 41 -19.77 1.45 7.48
CA SER A 41 -20.22 0.49 8.48
C SER A 41 -20.02 -0.95 7.99
N HIS A 42 -19.48 -1.80 8.86
CA HIS A 42 -19.35 -3.24 8.64
C HIS A 42 -20.65 -4.03 8.98
N LEU A 43 -21.67 -3.36 9.54
CA LEU A 43 -22.97 -3.96 9.84
C LEU A 43 -23.80 -4.16 8.56
N LEU A 44 -23.56 -5.27 7.87
CA LEU A 44 -24.21 -5.62 6.60
C LEU A 44 -25.13 -6.83 6.77
N GLY A 45 -26.31 -6.78 6.14
CA GLY A 45 -27.22 -7.92 5.98
C GLY A 45 -27.35 -8.31 4.52
N LYS A 46 -27.68 -9.57 4.24
CA LYS A 46 -28.04 -10.01 2.87
C LYS A 46 -29.41 -9.44 2.49
N HIS A 47 -29.55 -8.97 1.25
CA HIS A 47 -30.79 -8.37 0.73
C HIS A 47 -31.18 -8.97 -0.63
N GLY A 48 -31.25 -10.30 -0.67
CA GLY A 48 -31.58 -11.03 -1.90
C GLY A 48 -30.46 -10.97 -2.96
N ARG A 49 -30.79 -11.39 -4.18
CA ARG A 49 -29.88 -11.41 -5.33
C ARG A 49 -30.52 -10.67 -6.50
N GLU A 50 -29.69 -10.15 -7.38
CA GLU A 50 -30.14 -9.62 -8.66
C GLU A 50 -30.42 -10.74 -9.68
N PRO A 51 -31.08 -10.45 -10.81
CA PRO A 51 -31.41 -11.46 -11.81
C PRO A 51 -30.18 -12.19 -12.39
N ASP A 52 -29.02 -11.54 -12.38
CA ASP A 52 -27.71 -12.10 -12.78
C ASP A 52 -27.06 -12.98 -11.69
N GLY A 53 -27.74 -13.15 -10.54
CA GLY A 53 -27.26 -13.94 -9.40
C GLY A 53 -26.36 -13.18 -8.43
N VAL A 54 -26.04 -11.90 -8.69
CA VAL A 54 -25.17 -11.11 -7.82
C VAL A 54 -25.87 -10.82 -6.49
N GLN A 55 -25.17 -11.10 -5.38
CA GLN A 55 -25.68 -10.86 -4.03
C GLN A 55 -25.80 -9.35 -3.75
N ARG A 56 -26.96 -8.92 -3.24
CA ARG A 56 -27.15 -7.57 -2.70
C ARG A 56 -26.99 -7.58 -1.19
N TYR A 57 -26.50 -6.47 -0.65
CA TYR A 57 -26.34 -6.24 0.78
C TYR A 57 -27.10 -4.98 1.19
N ILE A 58 -27.62 -4.97 2.41
CA ILE A 58 -28.20 -3.81 3.06
C ILE A 58 -27.33 -3.42 4.26
N CYS A 59 -26.97 -2.15 4.36
CA CYS A 59 -26.29 -1.63 5.54
C CYS A 59 -27.31 -1.40 6.66
N LYS A 60 -27.12 -2.02 7.82
CA LYS A 60 -28.01 -1.85 8.98
C LYS A 60 -27.91 -0.47 9.64
N ASN A 61 -26.83 0.28 9.40
CA ASN A 61 -26.62 1.60 9.99
C ASN A 61 -27.27 2.73 9.18
N CYS A 62 -27.15 2.70 7.85
CA CYS A 62 -27.68 3.77 6.97
C CYS A 62 -28.76 3.30 5.98
N SER A 63 -29.20 2.05 6.09
CA SER A 63 -30.24 1.41 5.27
C SER A 63 -29.96 1.36 3.76
N ARG A 64 -28.73 1.67 3.33
CA ARG A 64 -28.37 1.63 1.90
C ARG A 64 -28.27 0.20 1.41
N VAL A 65 -28.91 -0.08 0.28
CA VAL A 65 -28.77 -1.33 -0.48
C VAL A 65 -27.68 -1.16 -1.56
N PHE A 66 -26.81 -2.15 -1.71
CA PHE A 66 -25.72 -2.13 -2.70
C PHE A 66 -25.32 -3.55 -3.13
N ARG A 67 -24.67 -3.67 -4.29
CA ARG A 67 -24.14 -4.94 -4.81
C ARG A 67 -22.90 -5.37 -4.04
N ALA A 68 -22.69 -6.67 -3.89
CA ALA A 68 -21.43 -7.24 -3.42
C ALA A 68 -20.26 -6.68 -4.25
N ARG A 69 -19.25 -6.13 -3.60
CA ARG A 69 -17.98 -5.85 -4.28
C ARG A 69 -17.14 -7.12 -4.31
N PRO A 70 -16.28 -7.32 -5.31
CA PRO A 70 -15.28 -8.38 -5.28
C PRO A 70 -14.45 -8.27 -3.99
N LEU A 71 -14.32 -9.38 -3.28
CA LEU A 71 -13.40 -9.49 -2.15
C LEU A 71 -11.98 -9.46 -2.71
N ILE A 72 -11.28 -8.37 -2.49
CA ILE A 72 -9.86 -8.29 -2.84
C ILE A 72 -9.10 -8.78 -1.61
N THR A 73 -8.53 -9.99 -1.71
CA THR A 73 -7.65 -10.55 -0.68
C THR A 73 -6.21 -10.23 -1.04
N CYS A 74 -5.58 -9.38 -0.23
CA CYS A 74 -4.20 -8.95 -0.44
C CYS A 74 -3.23 -9.72 0.46
N ASN A 75 -2.60 -10.78 -0.09
CA ASN A 75 -1.58 -11.58 0.60
C ASN A 75 -0.17 -11.24 0.09
N CYS A 76 0.15 -9.96 0.03
CA CYS A 76 1.41 -9.48 -0.55
C CYS A 76 2.50 -9.43 0.52
N LEU A 77 3.39 -10.43 0.51
CA LEU A 77 4.58 -10.44 1.37
C LEU A 77 5.49 -9.25 1.08
N ILE A 78 5.67 -8.95 -0.21
CA ILE A 78 6.43 -7.80 -0.69
C ILE A 78 5.48 -6.88 -1.49
N PRO A 79 5.36 -5.59 -1.14
CA PRO A 79 4.52 -4.63 -1.85
C PRO A 79 4.86 -4.56 -3.35
N GLY A 80 3.84 -4.65 -4.21
CA GLY A 80 3.99 -4.41 -5.66
C GLY A 80 4.79 -5.47 -6.46
N LYS A 81 5.27 -6.55 -5.82
CA LYS A 81 6.04 -7.61 -6.49
C LYS A 81 5.26 -8.33 -7.58
N GLU A 82 3.96 -8.54 -7.35
CA GLU A 82 3.05 -9.17 -8.31
C GLU A 82 2.03 -8.14 -8.80
N LEU A 83 1.56 -8.28 -10.06
CA LEU A 83 0.59 -7.34 -10.64
C LEU A 83 -0.68 -7.20 -9.79
N ARG A 84 -1.18 -8.29 -9.20
CA ARG A 84 -2.34 -8.27 -8.30
C ARG A 84 -2.13 -7.40 -7.06
N CYS A 85 -0.89 -7.21 -6.62
CA CYS A 85 -0.56 -6.39 -5.46
C CYS A 85 -0.62 -4.89 -5.76
N GLN A 86 -0.59 -4.47 -7.02
CA GLN A 86 -0.70 -3.05 -7.38
C GLN A 86 -2.11 -2.50 -7.12
N SER A 87 -3.13 -3.36 -7.21
CA SER A 87 -4.53 -3.03 -6.92
C SER A 87 -4.89 -3.13 -5.44
N CYS A 88 -3.94 -3.47 -4.57
CA CYS A 88 -4.19 -3.60 -3.14
C CYS A 88 -4.32 -2.23 -2.47
N PRO A 89 -5.34 -1.99 -1.62
CA PRO A 89 -5.42 -0.75 -0.83
C PRO A 89 -4.19 -0.51 0.02
N GLN A 90 -3.66 -1.59 0.62
CA GLN A 90 -2.43 -1.53 1.42
C GLN A 90 -1.21 -1.09 0.59
N PHE A 91 -1.18 -1.40 -0.71
CA PHE A 91 -0.11 -0.93 -1.58
C PHE A 91 -0.22 0.59 -1.82
N GLN A 92 -1.43 1.13 -1.94
CA GLN A 92 -1.62 2.58 -2.07
C GLN A 92 -1.18 3.32 -0.81
N GLU A 93 -1.48 2.79 0.38
CA GLU A 93 -0.97 3.32 1.65
C GLU A 93 0.57 3.27 1.70
N PHE A 94 1.17 2.16 1.26
CA PHE A 94 2.62 2.01 1.17
C PHE A 94 3.25 3.05 0.23
N LEU A 95 2.67 3.32 -0.93
CA LEU A 95 3.14 4.37 -1.83
C LEU A 95 3.11 5.75 -1.16
N GLY A 96 2.12 6.01 -0.30
CA GLY A 96 2.06 7.22 0.53
C GLY A 96 3.25 7.33 1.49
N ILE A 97 3.62 6.22 2.14
CA ILE A 97 4.80 6.15 3.02
C ILE A 97 6.09 6.39 2.23
N VAL A 98 6.26 5.72 1.08
CA VAL A 98 7.44 5.89 0.22
C VAL A 98 7.59 7.35 -0.20
N LYS A 99 6.50 8.00 -0.64
CA LYS A 99 6.52 9.42 -0.99
C LYS A 99 7.00 10.28 0.19
N GLN A 100 6.44 10.06 1.38
CA GLN A 100 6.85 10.80 2.58
C GLN A 100 8.35 10.61 2.89
N LYS A 101 8.89 9.39 2.71
CA LYS A 101 10.32 9.12 2.89
C LYS A 101 11.16 9.83 1.83
N VAL A 102 10.77 9.79 0.55
CA VAL A 102 11.46 10.52 -0.53
C VAL A 102 11.52 12.02 -0.23
N ASP A 103 10.42 12.61 0.21
CA ASP A 103 10.36 14.05 0.53
C ASP A 103 11.32 14.41 1.67
N LYS A 104 11.44 13.58 2.70
CA LYS A 104 12.42 13.76 3.80
C LYS A 104 13.87 13.66 3.33
N LEU A 105 14.14 12.86 2.30
CA LEU A 105 15.48 12.65 1.75
C LEU A 105 15.85 13.66 0.66
N ARG A 106 14.94 14.60 0.30
CA ARG A 106 15.11 15.53 -0.84
C ARG A 106 16.35 16.40 -0.72
N CYS A 107 16.70 16.81 0.49
CA CYS A 107 17.81 17.73 0.78
C CYS A 107 19.14 17.03 1.07
N LEU A 108 19.19 15.69 1.06
CA LEU A 108 20.40 14.94 1.37
C LEU A 108 21.34 14.79 0.18
N SER A 109 22.64 14.78 0.46
CA SER A 109 23.69 14.55 -0.54
C SER A 109 23.80 13.07 -0.91
N PHE A 110 24.54 12.78 -1.97
CA PHE A 110 24.80 11.41 -2.39
C PHE A 110 25.49 10.59 -1.29
N GLN A 111 26.46 11.17 -0.58
CA GLN A 111 27.20 10.51 0.49
C GLN A 111 26.27 10.18 1.67
N ASP A 112 25.42 11.13 2.10
CA ASP A 112 24.47 10.91 3.19
C ASP A 112 23.50 9.76 2.88
N LEU A 113 22.99 9.72 1.65
CA LEU A 113 22.08 8.65 1.20
C LEU A 113 22.79 7.29 1.17
N GLN A 114 24.07 7.25 0.78
CA GLN A 114 24.85 6.02 0.74
C GLN A 114 25.14 5.48 2.15
N SER A 115 25.45 6.36 3.12
CA SER A 115 25.57 5.98 4.53
C SER A 115 24.26 5.44 5.10
N LEU A 116 23.13 6.06 4.77
CA LEU A 116 21.80 5.57 5.18
C LEU A 116 21.50 4.18 4.60
N LYS A 117 21.82 3.96 3.32
CA LYS A 117 21.64 2.65 2.66
C LYS A 117 22.43 1.54 3.40
N LEU A 118 23.72 1.76 3.63
CA LEU A 118 24.60 0.84 4.35
C LEU A 118 24.09 0.53 5.77
N SER A 119 23.64 1.56 6.50
CA SER A 119 23.11 1.37 7.85
C SER A 119 21.90 0.44 7.90
N SER A 120 21.04 0.51 6.88
CA SER A 120 19.84 -0.33 6.78
C SER A 120 20.13 -1.79 6.40
N GLU A 121 21.21 -2.05 5.67
CA GLU A 121 21.67 -3.40 5.29
C GLU A 121 22.34 -4.12 6.48
N THR A 122 23.02 -3.37 7.34
CA THR A 122 23.71 -3.94 8.53
C THR A 122 22.70 -4.47 9.56
N THR A 123 21.53 -3.84 9.67
CA THR A 123 20.46 -4.26 10.60
C THR A 123 19.77 -5.57 10.17
N GLN A 124 19.84 -5.95 8.89
CA GLN A 124 19.21 -7.17 8.38
C GLN A 124 20.09 -8.43 8.51
N ASN A 125 21.40 -8.28 8.70
CA ASN A 125 22.37 -9.39 8.76
C ASN A 125 22.74 -9.81 10.20
N SER A 126 22.03 -9.32 11.22
CA SER A 126 22.30 -9.63 12.64
C SER A 126 21.13 -10.36 13.32
N THR A 127 20.32 -11.11 12.57
CA THR A 127 19.23 -11.94 13.12
C THR A 127 19.19 -13.28 12.42
#